data_AF-A0A7V9EFG7-F1
#
_entry.id   AF-A0A7V9EFG7-F1
#
_cell.length_a   1.000
_cell.length_b   1.000
_cell.length_c   1.000
_cell.angle_alpha   90.00
_cell.angle_beta   90.00
_cell.angle_gamma   90.00
#
_symmetry.space_group_name_H-M   'P 1'
#
loop_
_entity.id
_entity.type
_entity.pdbx_description
1 polymer ?
#
loop_
_entity_poly.entity_id
_entity_poly.type
_entity_poly.pdbx_seq_one_letter_code
_entity_poly.pdbx_strand_id
1 'polypeptide(L)' 'MTETVLSSSTREVVIGFERPFVIIGERINPTGRAKLAEEMRNGNFDTVVSDAIAQVEAGAHMLDVNAGIPLADEPA' A
#
# COMPACT_ATOMS: atom_id res chain seq x y z
N MET A 1 19.52 19.17 -6.03
CA MET A 1 19.28 17.70 -6.06
C MET A 1 17.78 17.47 -6.17
N THR A 2 17.33 16.41 -6.83
CA THR A 2 15.90 16.16 -7.09
C THR A 2 15.19 15.66 -5.83
N GLU A 3 13.97 16.15 -5.60
CA GLU A 3 13.05 15.65 -4.57
C GLU A 3 11.79 15.10 -5.22
N THR A 4 11.24 14.03 -4.65
CA THR A 4 9.92 13.49 -4.95
C THR A 4 9.03 13.70 -3.73
N VAL A 5 7.96 14.46 -3.91
CA VAL A 5 7.02 14.78 -2.83
C VAL A 5 5.73 14.00 -3.05
N LEU A 6 5.30 13.26 -2.03
CA LEU A 6 4.08 12.47 -1.99
C LEU A 6 3.21 12.99 -0.86
N SER A 7 1.91 13.18 -1.11
CA SER A 7 0.98 13.72 -0.12
C SER A 7 -0.31 12.92 -0.02
N SER A 8 -0.91 12.95 1.17
CA SER A 8 -2.27 12.53 1.46
C SER A 8 -3.05 13.72 2.02
N SER A 9 -4.31 13.51 2.40
CA SER A 9 -5.12 14.54 3.05
C SER A 9 -4.57 15.03 4.39
N THR A 10 -3.66 14.29 5.04
CA THR A 10 -3.18 14.60 6.40
C THR A 10 -1.65 14.59 6.54
N ARG A 11 -0.90 14.14 5.53
CA ARG A 11 0.55 13.94 5.63
C ARG A 11 1.26 14.19 4.32
N GLU A 12 2.50 14.65 4.42
CA GLU A 12 3.46 14.71 3.30
C GLU A 12 4.68 13.84 3.63
N VAL A 13 5.20 13.15 2.60
CA VAL A 13 6.47 12.40 2.64
C VAL A 13 7.33 12.85 1.48
N VAL A 14 8.59 13.20 1.78
CA VAL A 14 9.55 13.67 0.76
C VAL A 14 10.70 12.68 0.67
N ILE A 15 10.93 12.17 -0.54
CA ILE A 15 12.03 11.28 -0.88
C ILE A 15 13.06 12.10 -1.65
N GLY A 16 14.32 12.09 -1.20
CA GLY A 16 15.38 12.83 -1.85
C GLY A 16 16.70 12.69 -1.10
N PHE A 17 17.74 13.33 -1.63
CA PHE A 17 19.03 13.41 -0.97
C PHE A 17 18.93 14.21 0.34
N GLU A 18 19.66 13.79 1.37
CA GLU A 18 19.65 14.40 2.72
C GLU A 18 18.28 14.38 3.44
N ARG A 19 17.29 13.62 2.91
CA ARG A 19 16.00 13.38 3.57
C ARG A 19 16.04 12.11 4.43
N PRO A 20 15.16 11.97 5.44
CA PRO A 20 15.04 10.73 6.20
C PRO A 20 14.73 9.52 5.30
N PHE A 21 15.16 8.33 5.72
CA PHE A 21 14.80 7.09 5.04
C PHE A 21 13.29 6.85 5.12
N VAL A 22 12.68 6.48 4.00
CA VAL A 22 11.24 6.26 3.88
C VAL A 22 10.96 4.76 3.84
N ILE A 23 10.20 4.29 4.83
CA ILE A 23 9.71 2.91 4.90
C ILE A 23 8.39 2.82 4.14
N ILE A 24 8.36 1.97 3.11
CA ILE A 24 7.15 1.64 2.34
C ILE A 24 6.61 0.30 2.85
N GLY A 25 5.38 0.29 3.36
CA GLY A 25 4.71 -0.95 3.76
C GLY A 25 4.20 -1.72 2.53
N GLU A 26 4.63 -2.97 2.34
CA GLU A 26 4.30 -3.79 1.16
C GLU A 26 3.11 -4.75 1.33
N ARG A 27 2.52 -4.80 2.53
CA ARG A 27 1.64 -5.93 2.91
C ARG A 27 0.30 -5.93 2.18
N ILE A 28 -0.14 -4.80 1.62
CA ILE A 28 -1.38 -4.70 0.82
C ILE A 28 -1.08 -5.23 -0.58
N ASN A 29 -0.94 -6.55 -0.66
CA ASN A 29 -0.66 -7.27 -1.89
C ASN A 29 -1.29 -8.67 -1.80
N PRO A 30 -2.23 -9.02 -2.71
CA PRO A 30 -2.91 -10.32 -2.67
C PRO A 30 -2.02 -11.49 -3.13
N THR A 31 -0.84 -11.22 -3.72
CA THR A 31 0.09 -12.25 -4.19
C THR A 31 0.54 -13.15 -3.02
N GLY A 32 0.29 -14.46 -3.13
CA GLY A 32 0.58 -15.42 -2.07
C GLY A 32 -0.39 -15.35 -0.86
N ARG A 33 -1.41 -14.49 -0.89
CA ARG A 33 -2.41 -14.32 0.19
C ARG A 33 -3.81 -14.70 -0.30
N ALA A 34 -4.05 -16.00 -0.45
CA ALA A 34 -5.29 -16.54 -1.03
C ALA A 34 -6.58 -15.95 -0.42
N LYS A 35 -6.63 -15.82 0.92
CA LYS A 35 -7.77 -15.21 1.63
C LYS A 35 -7.98 -13.74 1.26
N LEU A 36 -6.92 -12.93 1.28
CA LEU A 36 -7.00 -11.52 0.90
C LEU A 36 -7.42 -11.37 -0.57
N ALA A 37 -6.89 -12.21 -1.45
CA ALA A 37 -7.27 -12.20 -2.86
C ALA A 37 -8.77 -12.51 -3.06
N GLU A 38 -9.33 -13.46 -2.30
CA GLU A 38 -10.75 -13.78 -2.34
C GLU A 38 -11.62 -12.66 -1.76
N GLU A 39 -11.24 -12.09 -0.62
CA GLU A 39 -11.92 -10.94 -0.02
C GLU A 39 -11.98 -9.78 -1.01
N MET A 40 -10.85 -9.39 -1.61
CA MET A 40 -10.79 -8.30 -2.59
C MET A 40 -11.61 -8.60 -3.85
N ARG A 41 -11.65 -9.87 -4.34
CA ARG A 41 -12.51 -10.26 -5.48
C ARG A 41 -13.99 -10.06 -5.18
N ASN A 42 -14.39 -10.29 -3.93
CA ASN A 42 -15.76 -10.13 -3.48
C ASN A 42 -16.07 -8.68 -3.05
N GLY A 43 -15.16 -7.73 -3.28
CA GLY A 43 -15.31 -6.34 -2.86
C GLY A 43 -15.22 -6.14 -1.34
N ASN A 44 -14.74 -7.13 -0.60
CA ASN A 44 -14.47 -7.03 0.82
C ASN A 44 -13.04 -6.50 1.04
N PHE A 45 -12.94 -5.29 1.61
CA PHE A 45 -11.68 -4.61 1.86
C PHE A 45 -11.31 -4.52 3.35
N ASP A 46 -12.01 -5.23 4.23
CA ASP A 46 -11.77 -5.16 5.68
C ASP A 46 -10.31 -5.52 6.04
N THR A 47 -9.77 -6.57 5.43
CA THR A 47 -8.37 -6.97 5.62
C THR A 47 -7.40 -5.93 5.05
N VAL A 48 -7.72 -5.27 3.93
CA VAL A 48 -6.89 -4.19 3.37
C VAL A 48 -6.82 -3.02 4.34
N VAL A 49 -7.96 -2.59 4.89
CA VAL A 49 -8.02 -1.51 5.88
C VAL A 49 -7.24 -1.89 7.14
N SER A 50 -7.42 -3.11 7.65
CA SER A 50 -6.69 -3.59 8.82
C SER A 50 -5.18 -3.64 8.58
N ASP A 51 -4.72 -4.12 7.42
CA ASP A 51 -3.30 -4.16 7.08
C ASP A 51 -2.71 -2.76 6.88
N ALA A 52 -3.49 -1.80 6.34
CA ALA A 52 -3.07 -0.42 6.21
C ALA A 52 -2.78 0.21 7.58
N ILE A 53 -3.71 0.06 8.52
CA ILE A 53 -3.57 0.58 9.89
C ILE A 53 -2.37 -0.07 10.59
N ALA A 54 -2.29 -1.41 10.56
CA ALA A 54 -1.23 -2.15 11.24
C ALA A 54 0.16 -1.79 10.71
N GLN A 55 0.31 -1.54 9.40
CA GLN A 55 1.60 -1.12 8.83
C GLN A 55 2.00 0.29 9.25
N VAL A 56 1.05 1.23 9.30
CA VAL A 56 1.31 2.59 9.78
C VAL A 56 1.72 2.56 11.27
N GLU A 57 1.01 1.78 12.09
CA GLU A 57 1.36 1.57 13.50
C GLU A 57 2.74 0.91 13.68
N ALA A 58 3.15 0.04 12.74
CA ALA A 58 4.47 -0.57 12.70
C ALA A 58 5.58 0.35 12.15
N GLY A 59 5.26 1.59 11.75
CA GLY A 59 6.23 2.60 11.32
C GLY A 59 6.36 2.80 9.81
N ALA A 60 5.45 2.26 9.01
CA ALA A 60 5.39 2.59 7.58
C ALA A 60 5.08 4.09 7.40
N HIS A 61 5.84 4.75 6.52
CA HIS A 61 5.67 6.17 6.19
C HIS A 61 4.69 6.36 5.04
N MET A 62 4.65 5.40 4.13
CA MET A 62 3.69 5.26 3.05
C MET A 62 3.41 3.78 2.80
N LEU A 63 2.38 3.48 2.00
CA LEU A 63 1.94 2.12 1.72
C LEU A 63 2.03 1.87 0.21
N ASP A 64 2.62 0.74 -0.16
CA ASP A 64 2.43 0.16 -1.48
C ASP A 64 1.09 -0.56 -1.51
N VAL A 65 0.36 -0.40 -2.61
CA VAL A 65 -0.99 -0.96 -2.78
C VAL A 65 -1.06 -1.68 -4.12
N ASN A 66 -1.10 -3.00 -4.07
CA ASN A 66 -1.34 -3.83 -5.24
C ASN A 66 -2.79 -4.34 -5.23
N ALA A 67 -3.58 -3.89 -6.20
CA ALA A 67 -4.95 -4.35 -6.41
C ALA A 67 -5.08 -5.41 -7.53
N GLY A 68 -3.96 -5.85 -8.11
CA GLY A 68 -3.91 -6.89 -9.12
C GLY A 68 -4.30 -8.23 -8.50
N ILE A 69 -5.54 -8.65 -8.75
CA ILE A 69 -6.01 -9.98 -8.40
C ILE A 69 -5.86 -10.83 -9.66
N PRO A 70 -5.14 -11.96 -9.61
CA PRO A 70 -5.19 -12.92 -10.71
C PRO A 70 -6.65 -13.29 -10.99
N LEU A 71 -7.12 -13.00 -12.22
CA LEU A 71 -8.47 -13.25 -12.74
C LEU A 71 -9.56 -12.19 -12.43
N ALA A 72 -9.24 -11.03 -11.85
CA ALA A 72 -10.15 -9.88 -11.94
C ALA A 72 -9.99 -9.25 -13.33
N ASP A 73 -11.08 -8.73 -13.92
CA ASP A 73 -11.11 -8.04 -15.22
C ASP A 73 -10.11 -6.88 -15.25
N GLU A 74 -8.86 -7.14 -15.63
CA GLU A 74 -7.95 -6.11 -16.12
C GLU A 74 -8.17 -6.03 -17.65
N PRO A 75 -8.71 -4.92 -18.18
CA PRO A 75 -8.68 -4.71 -19.62
C PRO A 75 -7.22 -4.66 -20.07
N ALA A 76 -6.94 -5.36 -21.17
CA ALA A 76 -5.63 -5.38 -21.83
C ALA A 76 -5.14 -3.98 -22.24
#